data_AF-A0A4R5EYE6-F1
#
_entry.id   AF-A0A4R5EYE6-F1
#
_cell.length_a   1.000
_cell.length_b   1.000
_cell.length_c   1.000
_cell.angle_alpha   90.00
_cell.angle_beta   90.00
_cell.angle_gamma   90.00
#
_symmetry.space_group_name_H-M   'P 1'
#
loop_
_entity.id
_entity.type
_entity.pdbx_description
1 polymer ?
#
loop_
_entity_poly.entity_id
_entity_poly.type
_entity_poly.pdbx_seq_one_letter_code
_entity_poly.pdbx_strand_id
1 'polypeptide(L)'
;MNVARQVSTTAAYVICVSDAGLALTQLGLEPLQAHLFVFWFALLSTITPPVCGAVFIAGGDDRGKLVEGRLTAMALGVGRYLIPLGMIANPDILRLAGSPVFAILAMLLVGAGLVVIFSGLYI
;
A
#
# COMPACT_ATOMS: atom_id res chain seq x y z
N MET A 1 27.02 6.49 11.21
CA MET A 1 26.06 6.20 10.14
C MET A 1 25.21 5.01 10.57
N ASN A 2 24.13 5.28 11.33
CA ASN A 2 23.22 4.22 11.78
C ASN A 2 22.32 3.88 10.60
N VAL A 3 22.67 2.81 9.89
CA VAL A 3 21.85 2.25 8.81
C VAL A 3 20.46 2.03 9.40
N ALA A 4 19.46 2.77 8.91
CA ALA A 4 18.06 2.50 9.23
C ALA A 4 17.83 1.02 8.95
N ARG A 5 17.60 0.23 10.00
CA ARG A 5 17.43 -1.21 9.91
C ARG A 5 16.11 -1.46 9.20
N GLN A 6 16.16 -1.48 7.87
CA GLN A 6 15.01 -1.83 7.05
C GLN A 6 14.66 -3.27 7.39
N VAL A 7 13.49 -3.46 8.00
CA VAL A 7 12.90 -4.77 8.20
C VAL A 7 12.42 -5.23 6.82
N SER A 8 12.67 -6.49 6.46
CA SER A 8 12.16 -7.02 5.19
C SER A 8 10.64 -6.91 5.17
N THR A 9 10.05 -6.68 4.00
CA THR A 9 8.58 -6.56 3.85
C THR A 9 7.86 -7.79 4.39
N THR A 10 8.45 -8.98 4.22
CA THR A 10 7.96 -10.22 4.81
C THR A 10 7.92 -10.17 6.34
N ALA A 11 9.00 -9.71 6.98
CA ALA A 11 9.05 -9.62 8.44
C ALA A 11 8.08 -8.55 8.97
N ALA A 12 7.98 -7.40 8.30
CA ALA A 12 7.01 -6.36 8.65
C ALA A 12 5.57 -6.88 8.53
N TYR A 13 5.24 -7.60 7.45
CA TYR A 13 3.94 -8.23 7.27
C TYR A 13 3.61 -9.21 8.40
N VAL A 14 4.52 -10.13 8.73
CA VAL A 14 4.29 -11.14 9.79
C VAL A 14 4.03 -10.49 11.15
N ILE A 15 4.75 -9.41 11.46
CA ILE A 15 4.57 -8.66 12.72
C ILE A 15 3.25 -7.89 12.72
N CYS A 16 2.87 -7.25 11.61
CA CYS A 16 1.63 -6.48 11.55
C CYS A 16 0.39 -7.38 11.51
N VAL A 17 0.46 -8.52 10.79
CA VAL A 17 -0.71 -9.39 10.59
C VAL A 17 -1.08 -10.18 11.84
N SER A 18 -0.12 -10.41 12.75
CA SER A 18 -0.40 -11.07 14.03
C SER A 18 -1.33 -10.25 14.93
N ASP A 19 -1.29 -8.92 14.82
CA ASP A 19 -2.15 -8.01 15.56
C ASP A 19 -3.33 -7.51 14.70
N ALA A 20 -3.03 -6.82 13.60
CA ALA A 20 -4.04 -6.21 12.74
C ALA A 20 -4.91 -7.24 12.01
N GLY A 21 -4.38 -8.43 11.70
CA GLY A 21 -5.16 -9.49 11.04
C GLY A 21 -6.32 -9.99 11.89
N LEU A 22 -6.11 -10.11 13.21
CA LEU A 22 -7.18 -10.49 14.14
C LEU A 22 -8.23 -9.39 14.26
N ALA A 23 -7.78 -8.13 14.40
CA ALA A 23 -8.69 -7.00 14.49
C ALA A 23 -9.57 -6.85 13.24
N LEU A 24 -8.98 -6.97 12.04
CA LEU A 24 -9.72 -6.85 10.78
C LEU A 24 -10.73 -7.98 10.57
N THR A 25 -10.37 -9.22 10.93
CA THR A 25 -11.31 -10.34 10.83
C THR A 25 -12.46 -10.23 11.84
N GLN A 26 -12.23 -9.69 13.04
CA GLN A 26 -13.28 -9.36 14.00
C GLN A 26 -14.24 -8.25 13.51
N LEU A 27 -13.75 -7.35 12.66
CA LEU A 27 -14.56 -6.34 11.97
C LEU A 27 -15.37 -6.90 10.79
N GLY A 28 -15.30 -8.22 10.54
CA GLY A 28 -16.10 -8.91 9.52
C GLY A 28 -15.44 -9.01 8.15
N LEU A 29 -14.16 -8.64 8.01
CA LEU A 29 -13.43 -8.83 6.76
C LEU A 29 -13.10 -10.31 6.55
N GLU A 30 -13.17 -10.77 5.30
CA GLU A 30 -12.74 -12.13 4.95
C GLU A 30 -11.23 -12.29 5.21
N PRO A 31 -10.75 -13.48 5.62
CA PRO A 31 -9.34 -13.68 5.95
C PRO A 31 -8.38 -13.24 4.84
N LEU A 32 -8.69 -13.59 3.58
CA LEU A 32 -7.89 -13.19 2.42
C LEU A 32 -7.78 -11.66 2.30
N GLN A 33 -8.88 -10.96 2.50
CA GLN A 33 -8.94 -9.49 2.42
C GLN A 33 -8.11 -8.85 3.53
N ALA A 34 -8.23 -9.35 4.76
CA ALA A 34 -7.42 -8.89 5.90
C ALA A 34 -5.91 -9.10 5.66
N HIS A 35 -5.51 -10.29 5.20
CA HIS A 35 -4.12 -10.60 4.89
C HIS A 35 -3.56 -9.72 3.78
N LEU A 36 -4.28 -9.57 2.67
CA LEU A 36 -3.85 -8.74 1.54
C LEU A 36 -3.79 -7.26 1.92
N PHE A 37 -4.73 -6.77 2.72
CA PHE A 37 -4.73 -5.40 3.22
C PHE A 37 -3.46 -5.11 4.04
N VAL A 38 -3.15 -5.95 5.02
CA VAL A 38 -1.95 -5.78 5.85
C VAL A 38 -0.67 -5.94 5.03
N PHE A 39 -0.62 -6.94 4.15
CA PHE A 39 0.51 -7.16 3.25
C PHE A 39 0.77 -5.94 2.36
N TRP A 40 -0.29 -5.33 1.81
CA TRP A 40 -0.16 -4.16 0.95
C TRP A 40 0.40 -2.95 1.70
N PHE A 41 -0.08 -2.70 2.92
CA PHE A 41 0.47 -1.63 3.76
C PHE A 41 1.91 -1.92 4.23
N ALA A 42 2.27 -3.18 4.44
CA ALA A 42 3.66 -3.56 4.69
C ALA A 42 4.57 -3.22 3.50
N LEU A 43 4.11 -3.38 2.25
CA LEU A 43 4.84 -2.93 1.05
C LEU A 43 4.95 -1.40 0.98
N LEU A 44 3.85 -0.69 1.27
CA LEU A 44 3.81 0.78 1.25
C LEU A 44 4.74 1.41 2.28
N SER A 45 5.02 0.74 3.39
CA SER A 45 5.95 1.24 4.43
C SER A 45 7.34 1.62 3.88
N THR A 46 7.75 1.04 2.76
CA THR A 46 9.04 1.31 2.10
C THR A 46 9.10 2.66 1.38
N ILE A 47 7.96 3.32 1.15
CA ILE A 47 7.87 4.65 0.55
C ILE A 47 7.33 5.71 1.52
N THR A 48 6.86 5.30 2.71
CA THR A 48 6.36 6.22 3.75
C THR A 48 7.51 6.73 4.64
N PRO A 49 7.58 8.04 4.96
CA PRO A 49 8.41 8.55 6.05
C PRO A 49 7.93 7.95 7.39
N PRO A 50 8.81 7.56 8.33
CA PRO A 50 10.25 7.81 8.40
C PRO A 50 11.15 6.70 7.82
N VAL A 51 10.59 5.64 7.22
CA VAL A 51 11.34 4.41 6.88
C VAL A 51 11.93 4.44 5.46
N CYS A 52 11.33 5.20 4.53
CA CYS A 52 11.60 5.26 3.09
C CYS A 52 13.07 5.06 2.62
N GLY A 53 13.51 3.80 2.59
CA GLY A 53 14.92 3.41 2.55
C GLY A 53 15.65 3.83 1.29
N ALA A 54 14.99 3.72 0.14
CA ALA A 54 15.57 4.08 -1.16
C ALA A 54 15.93 5.57 -1.23
N VAL A 55 15.09 6.45 -0.66
CA VAL A 55 15.34 7.89 -0.66
C VAL A 55 16.48 8.26 0.31
N PHE A 56 16.63 7.54 1.44
CA PHE A 56 17.79 7.72 2.31
C PHE A 56 19.12 7.43 1.60
N ILE A 57 19.15 6.40 0.78
CA ILE A 57 20.33 6.04 0.00
C ILE A 57 20.62 7.09 -1.08
N ALA A 58 19.58 7.57 -1.76
CA ALA A 58 19.72 8.56 -2.84
C ALA A 58 20.03 10.00 -2.34
N GLY A 59 19.49 10.40 -1.19
CA GLY A 59 19.62 11.76 -0.65
C GLY A 59 20.94 12.04 0.07
N GLY A 60 21.67 11.01 0.51
CA GLY A 60 22.92 11.18 1.26
C GLY A 60 22.70 11.95 2.58
N ASP A 61 23.66 12.81 2.94
CA ASP A 61 23.61 13.63 4.16
C ASP A 61 22.84 14.96 3.96
N ASP A 62 22.36 15.22 2.74
CA ASP A 62 21.56 16.40 2.42
C ASP A 62 20.12 16.23 2.93
N ARG A 63 19.86 16.82 4.09
CA ARG A 63 18.54 16.76 4.74
C ARG A 63 17.43 17.38 3.89
N GLY A 64 17.73 18.40 3.09
CA GLY A 64 16.74 19.06 2.23
C GLY A 64 16.25 18.11 1.15
N LYS A 65 17.18 17.55 0.37
CA LYS A 65 16.87 16.57 -0.69
C LYS A 65 16.23 15.30 -0.14
N LEU A 66 16.61 14.91 1.07
CA LEU A 66 16.03 13.76 1.74
C LEU A 66 14.56 13.99 2.11
N VAL A 67 14.19 15.18 2.59
CA VAL A 67 12.79 15.52 2.88
C VAL A 67 11.98 15.59 1.58
N GLU A 68 12.49 16.32 0.58
CA GLU A 68 11.83 16.45 -0.73
C GLU A 68 11.63 15.10 -1.40
N GLY A 69 12.67 14.27 -1.47
CA GLY A 69 12.59 12.95 -2.11
C GLY A 69 11.57 12.03 -1.44
N ARG A 70 11.40 12.12 -0.11
CA ARG A 70 10.44 11.31 0.63
C ARG A 70 9.00 11.76 0.36
N LEU A 71 8.78 13.08 0.31
CA LEU A 71 7.47 13.65 -0.03
C LEU A 71 7.10 13.31 -1.47
N THR A 72 8.05 13.44 -2.40
CA THR A 72 7.86 13.04 -3.80
C THR A 72 7.56 11.55 -3.93
N ALA A 73 8.27 10.68 -3.20
CA ALA A 73 8.00 9.24 -3.21
C ALA A 73 6.59 8.91 -2.70
N MET A 74 6.10 9.61 -1.66
CA MET A 74 4.72 9.47 -1.20
C MET A 74 3.70 9.99 -2.21
N ALA A 75 3.95 11.16 -2.81
CA ALA A 75 3.05 11.76 -3.79
C ALA A 75 2.88 10.85 -5.01
N LEU A 76 3.99 10.34 -5.57
CA LEU A 76 3.97 9.35 -6.65
C LEU A 76 3.37 8.01 -6.22
N GLY A 77 3.37 7.73 -4.92
CA GLY A 77 2.79 6.53 -4.33
C GLY A 77 1.29 6.62 -4.06
N VAL A 78 0.64 7.79 -4.18
CA VAL A 78 -0.70 8.02 -3.62
C VAL A 78 -1.74 7.00 -4.09
N GLY A 79 -1.73 6.64 -5.38
CA GLY A 79 -2.65 5.64 -5.92
C GLY A 79 -2.51 4.27 -5.25
N ARG A 80 -1.29 3.90 -4.83
CA ARG A 80 -1.06 2.63 -4.14
C ARG A 80 -1.65 2.60 -2.73
N TYR A 81 -1.85 3.75 -2.08
CA TYR A 81 -2.53 3.82 -0.78
C TYR A 81 -4.05 3.57 -0.89
N LEU A 82 -4.63 3.79 -2.08
CA LEU A 82 -6.07 3.65 -2.30
C LEU A 82 -6.48 2.23 -2.67
N ILE A 83 -5.57 1.42 -3.22
CA ILE A 83 -5.86 0.04 -3.63
C ILE A 83 -6.43 -0.80 -2.48
N PRO A 84 -5.81 -0.85 -1.28
CA PRO A 84 -6.35 -1.63 -0.15
C PRO A 84 -7.73 -1.15 0.30
N LEU A 85 -7.99 0.16 0.23
CA LEU A 85 -9.30 0.73 0.57
C LEU A 85 -10.35 0.32 -0.46
N GLY A 86 -9.99 0.32 -1.74
CA GLY A 86 -10.85 -0.18 -2.82
C GLY A 86 -11.17 -1.67 -2.66
N MET A 87 -10.20 -2.47 -2.21
CA MET A 87 -10.42 -3.89 -1.89
C MET A 87 -11.37 -4.09 -0.72
N ILE A 88 -11.32 -3.23 0.31
CA ILE A 88 -12.29 -3.26 1.42
C ILE A 88 -13.68 -2.83 0.96
N ALA A 89 -13.77 -1.74 0.19
CA ALA A 89 -15.03 -1.18 -0.27
C ALA A 89 -15.76 -2.09 -1.28
N ASN A 90 -15.02 -2.80 -2.13
CA ASN A 90 -15.55 -3.73 -3.12
C ASN A 90 -14.91 -5.12 -2.94
N PRO A 91 -15.40 -5.93 -1.98
CA PRO A 91 -14.85 -7.26 -1.70
C PRO A 91 -14.91 -8.20 -2.93
N ASP A 92 -15.82 -7.95 -3.87
CA ASP A 92 -15.95 -8.70 -5.12
C ASP A 92 -14.69 -8.68 -5.99
N ILE A 93 -13.81 -7.68 -5.83
CA ILE A 93 -12.48 -7.64 -6.47
C ILE A 93 -11.68 -8.92 -6.22
N LEU A 94 -11.85 -9.52 -5.04
CA LEU A 94 -11.13 -10.72 -4.63
C LEU A 94 -11.90 -12.02 -4.90
N ARG A 95 -13.19 -11.94 -5.26
CA ARG A 95 -14.09 -13.09 -5.41
C ARG A 95 -14.18 -13.58 -6.87
N LEU A 96 -13.04 -13.67 -7.55
CA LEU A 96 -12.99 -14.04 -8.98
C LEU A 96 -13.63 -15.42 -9.25
N ALA A 97 -13.49 -16.37 -8.32
CA ALA A 97 -14.05 -17.72 -8.47
C ALA A 97 -15.58 -17.79 -8.26
N GLY A 98 -16.16 -16.87 -7.49
CA GLY A 98 -17.60 -16.86 -7.19
C GLY A 98 -18.41 -15.98 -8.13
N SER A 99 -17.84 -14.85 -8.56
CA SER A 99 -18.56 -13.84 -9.34
C SER A 99 -17.62 -13.13 -10.33
N PRO A 100 -17.14 -13.83 -11.38
CA PRO A 100 -16.07 -13.32 -12.25
C PRO A 100 -16.43 -12.01 -12.95
N VAL A 101 -17.68 -11.84 -13.35
CA VAL A 101 -18.16 -10.60 -14.00
C VAL A 101 -18.07 -9.41 -13.04
N PHE A 102 -18.57 -9.55 -11.81
CA PHE A 102 -18.51 -8.49 -10.80
C PHE A 102 -17.07 -8.19 -10.37
N ALA A 103 -16.22 -9.22 -10.25
CA ALA A 103 -14.81 -9.04 -9.95
C ALA A 103 -14.09 -8.22 -11.03
N ILE A 104 -14.33 -8.53 -12.32
CA ILE A 104 -13.75 -7.79 -13.45
C ILE A 104 -14.26 -6.34 -13.46
N LEU A 105 -15.58 -6.12 -13.29
CA LEU A 105 -16.14 -4.77 -13.25
C LEU A 105 -15.56 -3.95 -12.09
N ALA A 106 -15.44 -4.54 -10.91
CA ALA A 106 -14.86 -3.85 -9.76
C ALA A 106 -13.36 -3.56 -9.95
N MET A 107 -12.61 -4.49 -10.56
CA MET A 107 -11.22 -4.27 -10.95
C MET A 107 -11.08 -3.12 -11.95
N LEU A 108 -11.95 -3.05 -12.97
CA LEU A 108 -11.97 -1.98 -13.95
C LEU A 108 -12.33 -0.63 -13.32
N LEU A 109 -13.29 -0.60 -12.39
CA LEU A 109 -13.68 0.61 -11.68
C LEU A 109 -12.53 1.16 -10.82
N VAL A 110 -11.90 0.31 -10.02
CA VAL A 110 -10.75 0.70 -9.19
C VAL A 110 -9.56 1.09 -10.07
N GLY A 111 -9.30 0.33 -11.14
CA GLY A 111 -8.26 0.65 -12.12
C GLY A 111 -8.47 2.01 -12.80
N ALA A 112 -9.69 2.29 -13.26
CA ALA A 112 -10.05 3.57 -13.85
C ALA A 112 -9.90 4.72 -12.84
N GLY A 113 -10.33 4.53 -11.59
CA GLY A 113 -10.13 5.51 -10.52
C GLY A 113 -8.65 5.84 -10.30
N LEU A 114 -7.78 4.82 -10.27
CA LEU A 114 -6.34 5.02 -10.17
C LEU A 114 -5.76 5.78 -11.35
N VAL A 115 -6.18 5.45 -12.58
CA VAL A 115 -5.74 6.17 -13.78
C VAL A 115 -6.10 7.65 -13.70
N VAL A 116 -7.31 7.98 -13.25
CA VAL A 116 -7.75 9.37 -13.06
C VAL A 116 -6.90 10.09 -11.99
N ILE A 117 -6.57 9.42 -10.90
CA ILE A 117 -5.73 9.99 -9.84
C ILE A 117 -4.31 10.23 -10.35
N PHE A 118 -3.74 9.28 -11.09
CA PHE A 118 -2.40 9.43 -11.66
C PHE A 118 -2.36 10.49 -12.77
N SER A 119 -3.41 10.60 -13.60
CA SER A 119 -3.47 11.66 -14.62
C SER A 119 -3.59 13.04 -14.00
N GLY A 120 -4.33 13.18 -12.90
CA GLY A 120 -4.42 14.44 -12.14
C GLY A 120 -3.13 14.83 -11.41
N LEU A 121 -2.23 13.87 -11.16
CA LEU A 121 -0.90 14.10 -10.55
C LEU A 121 0.20 14.44 -11.57
N TYR A 122 -0.04 14.19 -12.86
CA TYR A 122 0.93 14.40 -13.94
C TYR A 122 0.65 15.68 -14.76
N ILE A 123 -0.23 16.55 -14.26
CA ILE A 123 -0.52 17.90 -14.77
C ILE A 123 0.10 18.92 -13.82
#